data_AF-A0A2A2D3K5-F1
#
_entry.id   AF-A0A2A2D3K5-F1
#
_cell.length_a   1.000
_cell.length_b   1.000
_cell.length_c   1.000
_cell.angle_alpha   90.00
_cell.angle_beta   90.00
_cell.angle_gamma   90.00
#
_symmetry.space_group_name_H-M   'P 1'
#
loop_
_entity.id
_entity.type
_entity.pdbx_description
1 polymer ?
#
loop_
_entity_poly.entity_id
_entity_poly.type
_entity_poly.pdbx_seq_one_letter_code
_entity_poly.pdbx_strand_id
1 'polypeptide(L)'
;MCISGRPRTLRPPLPVDETVPPVGSVDLALDVSGETVAQVAERVADRLGLHTGDGATAVGRFGEIRTVPLTVVAEGVDYAEDPMALVEFTDLLAARGARLLLVFRNPESQSLELALRMADPSKDEITARLDRVHDRIEHIARRERAAHDRAALVAPVRTVPQEATGLRLDLTTLRCDPERGSRRFLPKLAAFESAVESGLLRVEEAIGLAEAGVARRDELRGRLEAFYALLATRSLEEERATAPLYRVAHNLLYQAPCELTEAERAVERFAEAVRRHTHRPRGGDRQ
;
A
#
# COMPACT_ATOMS: atom_id res chain seq x y z
N MET A 1 26.86 0.21 25.29
CA MET A 1 27.24 -1.21 25.06
C MET A 1 26.51 -1.66 23.81
N CYS A 2 27.14 -1.53 22.64
CA CYS A 2 26.49 -1.73 21.34
C CYS A 2 26.65 -3.20 20.92
N ILE A 3 25.52 -3.90 20.76
CA ILE A 3 25.49 -5.29 20.31
C ILE A 3 25.61 -5.29 18.79
N SER A 4 26.73 -5.79 18.30
CA SER A 4 27.02 -5.99 16.87
C SER A 4 26.25 -7.20 16.34
N GLY A 5 25.09 -6.95 15.73
CA GLY A 5 24.39 -7.93 14.89
C GLY A 5 24.81 -7.75 13.44
N ARG A 6 25.35 -8.81 12.80
CA ARG A 6 25.71 -8.80 11.38
C ARG A 6 24.46 -8.48 10.53
N PRO A 7 24.48 -7.46 9.66
CA PRO A 7 23.38 -7.23 8.74
C PRO A 7 23.32 -8.35 7.69
N ARG A 8 22.10 -8.83 7.41
CA ARG A 8 21.83 -9.68 6.25
C ARG A 8 22.18 -8.87 5.01
N THR A 9 23.16 -9.34 4.23
CA THR A 9 23.51 -8.75 2.94
C THR A 9 22.34 -8.93 1.99
N LEU A 10 21.50 -7.90 1.87
CA LEU A 10 20.61 -7.73 0.74
C LEU A 10 21.51 -7.64 -0.50
N ARG A 11 21.48 -8.69 -1.33
CA ARG A 11 22.10 -8.66 -2.65
C ARG A 11 21.32 -7.60 -3.44
N PRO A 12 21.93 -6.49 -3.86
CA PRO A 12 21.22 -5.52 -4.67
C PRO A 12 20.78 -6.20 -5.97
N PRO A 13 19.53 -5.99 -6.43
CA PRO A 13 19.19 -6.30 -7.81
C PRO A 13 20.18 -5.55 -8.72
N LEU A 14 20.61 -6.21 -9.79
CA LEU A 14 21.45 -5.60 -10.81
C LEU A 14 20.82 -4.26 -11.23
N PRO A 15 21.60 -3.18 -11.41
CA PRO A 15 21.06 -1.93 -11.91
C PRO A 15 20.47 -2.23 -13.29
N VAL A 16 19.14 -2.22 -13.38
CA VAL A 16 18.50 -1.89 -14.63
C VAL A 16 18.98 -0.49 -14.98
N ASP A 17 19.33 -0.27 -16.24
CA ASP A 17 19.81 1.02 -16.71
C ASP A 17 18.67 2.05 -16.58
N GLU A 18 18.53 2.61 -15.38
CA GLU A 18 17.38 3.37 -14.90
C GLU A 18 17.47 4.85 -15.30
N THR A 19 18.10 5.14 -16.44
CA THR A 19 18.15 6.49 -17.00
C THR A 19 16.98 6.79 -17.93
N VAL A 20 16.17 5.78 -18.27
CA VAL A 20 15.01 5.95 -19.15
C VAL A 20 13.72 5.70 -18.35
N PRO A 21 12.85 6.71 -18.19
CA PRO A 21 11.56 6.53 -17.53
C PRO A 21 10.71 5.46 -18.25
N PRO A 22 9.92 4.64 -17.53
CA PRO A 22 9.06 3.64 -18.14
C PRO A 22 8.05 4.25 -19.12
N VAL A 23 7.75 3.54 -20.21
CA VAL A 23 6.85 4.03 -21.28
C VAL A 23 5.47 4.37 -20.69
N GLY A 24 5.05 5.63 -20.82
CA GLY A 24 3.81 6.16 -20.26
C GLY A 24 3.95 6.91 -18.92
N SER A 25 5.16 7.05 -18.36
CA SER A 25 5.38 7.80 -17.11
C SER A 25 5.73 9.27 -17.29
N VAL A 26 5.91 9.74 -18.52
CA VAL A 26 6.21 11.14 -18.86
C VAL A 26 4.95 11.76 -19.44
N ASP A 27 4.45 12.82 -18.79
CA ASP A 27 3.27 13.54 -19.25
C ASP A 27 3.60 14.61 -20.29
N LEU A 28 4.80 15.17 -20.21
CA LEU A 28 5.27 16.26 -21.07
C LEU A 28 6.80 16.24 -21.19
N ALA A 29 7.32 16.38 -22.41
CA ALA A 29 8.73 16.59 -22.68
C ALA A 29 8.91 17.87 -23.50
N LEU A 30 9.74 18.79 -23.02
CA LEU A 30 9.93 20.13 -23.56
C LEU A 30 11.41 20.38 -23.83
N ASP A 31 11.75 20.84 -25.03
CA ASP A 31 13.00 21.59 -25.25
C ASP A 31 12.68 23.05 -24.91
N VAL A 32 13.33 23.57 -23.87
CA VAL A 32 13.11 24.92 -23.34
C VAL A 32 14.20 25.90 -23.79
N SER A 33 15.07 25.48 -24.70
CA SER A 33 16.14 26.33 -25.25
C SER A 33 15.54 27.55 -25.97
N GLY A 34 15.88 28.74 -25.51
CA GLY A 34 15.37 30.00 -26.04
C GLY A 34 13.88 30.27 -25.73
N GLU A 35 13.24 29.47 -24.89
CA GLU A 35 11.86 29.72 -24.45
C GLU A 35 11.83 30.62 -23.20
N THR A 36 10.79 31.45 -23.10
CA THR A 36 10.43 32.20 -21.89
C THR A 36 9.67 31.33 -20.90
N VAL A 37 9.71 31.70 -19.62
CA VAL A 37 8.90 31.05 -18.57
C VAL A 37 7.41 31.06 -18.89
N ALA A 38 6.91 32.12 -19.52
CA ALA A 38 5.50 32.23 -19.91
C ALA A 38 5.11 31.18 -20.96
N GLN A 39 5.96 30.94 -21.96
CA GLN A 39 5.73 29.92 -22.99
C GLN A 39 5.74 28.51 -22.39
N VAL A 40 6.71 28.22 -21.51
CA VAL A 40 6.77 26.94 -20.80
C VAL A 40 5.52 26.75 -19.92
N ALA A 41 5.12 27.78 -19.18
CA ALA A 41 3.95 27.74 -18.30
C ALA A 41 2.65 27.51 -19.08
N GLU A 42 2.47 28.12 -20.26
CA GLU A 42 1.29 27.86 -21.12
C GLU A 42 1.25 26.40 -21.57
N ARG A 43 2.38 25.83 -21.99
CA ARG A 43 2.43 24.41 -22.43
C ARG A 43 2.10 23.44 -21.30
N VAL A 44 2.55 23.73 -20.08
CA VAL A 44 2.18 22.94 -18.89
C VAL A 44 0.69 23.12 -18.56
N ALA A 45 0.15 24.34 -18.68
CA ALA A 45 -1.25 24.64 -18.41
C ALA A 45 -2.19 23.96 -19.42
N ASP A 46 -1.85 23.98 -20.71
CA ASP A 46 -2.56 23.28 -21.77
C ASP A 46 -2.62 21.77 -21.49
N ARG A 47 -1.52 21.18 -21.02
CA ARG A 47 -1.45 19.76 -20.68
C ARG A 47 -2.33 19.38 -19.48
N LEU A 48 -2.59 20.34 -18.58
CA LEU A 48 -3.53 20.20 -17.46
C LEU A 48 -4.98 20.52 -17.84
N GLY A 49 -5.26 20.96 -19.08
CA GLY A 49 -6.58 21.39 -19.52
C GLY A 49 -7.03 22.71 -18.89
N LEU A 50 -6.08 23.56 -18.47
CA LEU A 50 -6.36 24.84 -17.83
C LEU A 50 -6.56 25.93 -18.89
N HIS A 51 -7.76 25.99 -19.45
CA HIS A 51 -8.10 26.98 -20.47
C HIS A 51 -8.35 28.38 -19.90
N THR A 52 -8.07 29.38 -20.73
CA THR A 52 -8.03 30.81 -20.43
C THR A 52 -9.38 31.37 -19.99
N GLY A 53 -9.45 31.80 -18.73
CA GLY A 53 -10.39 32.82 -18.25
C GLY A 53 -9.62 34.12 -18.03
N ASP A 54 -10.14 35.18 -18.61
CA ASP A 54 -9.65 36.57 -18.70
C ASP A 54 -8.51 37.02 -17.73
N GLY A 55 -7.40 37.49 -18.30
CA GLY A 55 -6.40 38.37 -17.64
C GLY A 55 -5.25 37.74 -16.82
N ALA A 56 -5.29 36.45 -16.46
CA ALA A 56 -4.25 35.83 -15.63
C ALA A 56 -3.06 35.26 -16.46
N THR A 57 -1.84 35.67 -16.15
CA THR A 57 -0.61 35.08 -16.73
C THR A 57 -0.53 33.59 -16.38
N ALA A 58 -0.01 32.76 -17.29
CA ALA A 58 0.08 31.30 -17.09
C ALA A 58 0.77 30.92 -15.78
N VAL A 59 1.84 31.65 -15.41
CA VAL A 59 2.57 31.47 -14.14
C VAL A 59 1.67 31.75 -12.93
N GLY A 60 0.83 32.81 -12.99
CA GLY A 60 -0.10 33.15 -11.91
C GLY A 60 -1.16 32.09 -11.64
N ARG A 61 -1.59 31.35 -12.67
CA ARG A 61 -2.58 30.24 -12.55
C ARG A 61 -2.06 29.13 -11.65
N PHE A 62 -0.76 28.81 -11.75
CA PHE A 62 -0.16 27.81 -10.88
C PHE A 62 -0.16 28.28 -9.42
N GLY A 63 -0.16 29.59 -9.13
CA GLY A 63 -0.32 30.13 -7.79
C GLY A 63 -1.57 29.62 -7.05
N GLU A 64 -2.70 29.46 -7.75
CA GLU A 64 -4.01 29.10 -7.18
C GLU A 64 -4.28 27.60 -7.16
N ILE A 65 -3.52 26.82 -7.94
CA ILE A 65 -3.70 25.37 -8.07
C ILE A 65 -3.10 24.65 -6.86
N ARG A 66 -3.87 23.72 -6.29
CA ARG A 66 -3.45 22.94 -5.11
C ARG A 66 -2.51 21.80 -5.43
N THR A 67 -2.67 21.14 -6.58
CA THR A 67 -1.89 19.95 -6.96
C THR A 67 -1.67 19.87 -8.47
N VAL A 68 -0.45 19.55 -8.89
CA VAL A 68 -0.04 19.34 -10.28
C VAL A 68 0.53 17.92 -10.43
N PRO A 69 -0.29 16.91 -10.76
CA PRO A 69 0.16 15.52 -10.84
C PRO A 69 0.75 15.21 -12.22
N LEU A 70 1.77 15.98 -12.65
CA LEU A 70 2.45 15.77 -13.94
C LEU A 70 3.90 15.36 -13.76
N THR A 71 4.39 14.53 -14.68
CA THR A 71 5.82 14.25 -14.86
C THR A 71 6.33 15.01 -16.08
N VAL A 72 7.14 16.04 -15.88
CA VAL A 72 7.67 16.93 -16.94
C VAL A 72 9.17 16.72 -17.10
N VAL A 73 9.62 16.54 -18.33
CA VAL A 73 11.03 16.58 -18.72
C VAL A 73 11.30 17.90 -19.41
N ALA A 74 12.26 18.69 -18.91
CA ALA A 74 12.67 19.95 -19.52
C ALA A 74 14.14 19.86 -19.94
N GLU A 75 14.41 20.02 -21.23
CA GLU A 75 15.74 19.94 -21.82
C GLU A 75 16.30 21.31 -22.20
N GLY A 76 17.57 21.57 -21.88
CA GLY A 76 18.23 22.83 -22.23
C GLY A 76 17.84 23.99 -21.32
N VAL A 77 17.56 23.71 -20.05
CA VAL A 77 17.13 24.72 -19.05
C VAL A 77 18.14 25.87 -18.94
N ASP A 78 19.43 25.58 -19.07
CA ASP A 78 20.53 26.56 -19.07
C ASP A 78 20.59 27.44 -20.33
N TYR A 79 19.85 27.10 -21.38
CA TYR A 79 19.75 27.85 -22.64
C TYR A 79 18.40 28.54 -22.82
N ALA A 80 17.52 28.53 -21.81
CA ALA A 80 16.27 29.30 -21.82
C ALA A 80 16.54 30.82 -21.88
N GLU A 81 15.53 31.61 -22.23
CA GLU A 81 15.67 33.08 -22.29
C GLU A 81 15.98 33.68 -20.91
N ASP A 82 15.39 33.12 -19.85
CA ASP A 82 15.75 33.36 -18.45
C ASP A 82 15.86 32.03 -17.70
N PRO A 83 17.07 31.44 -17.63
CA PRO A 83 17.30 30.15 -16.97
C PRO A 83 17.01 30.16 -15.48
N MET A 84 17.18 31.30 -14.79
CA MET A 84 17.00 31.39 -13.34
C MET A 84 15.51 31.45 -12.98
N ALA A 85 14.75 32.30 -13.67
CA ALA A 85 13.30 32.37 -13.50
C ALA A 85 12.62 31.04 -13.88
N LEU A 86 13.17 30.32 -14.87
CA LEU A 86 12.66 29.00 -15.23
C LEU A 86 12.88 27.97 -14.12
N VAL A 87 14.05 27.98 -13.46
CA VAL A 87 14.31 27.10 -12.32
C VAL A 87 13.38 27.42 -11.14
N GLU A 88 13.14 28.71 -10.83
CA GLU A 88 12.18 29.10 -9.79
C GLU A 88 10.75 28.64 -10.12
N PHE A 89 10.34 28.73 -11.38
CA PHE A 89 9.05 28.21 -11.83
C PHE A 89 8.96 26.68 -11.68
N THR A 90 10.05 25.95 -11.95
CA THR A 90 10.09 24.49 -11.77
C THR A 90 9.93 24.11 -10.29
N ASP A 91 10.54 24.85 -9.37
CA ASP A 91 10.36 24.61 -7.93
C ASP A 91 8.89 24.82 -7.49
N LEU A 92 8.24 25.85 -8.03
CA LEU A 92 6.81 26.12 -7.78
C LEU A 92 5.92 24.95 -8.24
N LEU A 93 6.25 24.31 -9.36
CA LEU A 93 5.57 23.11 -9.86
C LEU A 93 5.88 21.90 -8.96
N ALA A 94 7.13 21.71 -8.55
CA ALA A 94 7.55 20.63 -7.66
C ALA A 94 6.87 20.71 -6.29
N ALA A 95 6.76 21.90 -5.71
CA ALA A 95 6.03 22.17 -4.47
C ALA A 95 4.53 21.81 -4.55
N ARG A 96 3.99 21.71 -5.77
CA ARG A 96 2.60 21.29 -6.05
C ARG A 96 2.47 19.81 -6.42
N GLY A 97 3.56 19.05 -6.31
CA GLY A 97 3.57 17.61 -6.56
C GLY A 97 3.93 17.20 -7.98
N ALA A 98 4.42 18.13 -8.81
CA ALA A 98 4.96 17.76 -10.12
C ALA A 98 6.28 17.01 -9.97
N ARG A 99 6.50 16.00 -10.80
CA ARG A 99 7.78 15.28 -10.91
C ARG A 99 8.56 15.87 -12.08
N LEU A 100 9.78 16.34 -11.84
CA LEU A 100 10.54 17.08 -12.84
C LEU A 100 11.87 16.41 -13.11
N LEU A 101 12.20 16.27 -14.39
CA LEU A 101 13.54 15.91 -14.86
C LEU A 101 14.10 17.10 -15.64
N LEU A 102 15.05 17.80 -15.04
CA LEU A 102 15.70 18.96 -15.64
C LEU A 102 17.03 18.53 -16.25
N VAL A 103 17.19 18.73 -17.56
CA VAL A 103 18.41 18.41 -18.29
C VAL A 103 19.15 19.71 -18.60
N PHE A 104 20.35 19.83 -18.03
CA PHE A 104 21.26 20.94 -18.23
C PHE A 104 22.37 20.50 -19.18
N ARG A 105 22.69 21.32 -20.19
CA ARG A 105 23.74 21.03 -21.17
C ARG A 105 25.12 21.50 -20.67
N ASN A 106 25.17 22.56 -19.88
CA ASN A 106 26.38 23.08 -19.22
C ASN A 106 26.42 22.69 -17.73
N PRO A 107 27.43 21.92 -17.28
CA PRO A 107 27.59 21.50 -15.89
C PRO A 107 28.04 22.62 -14.93
N GLU A 108 28.44 23.79 -15.43
CA GLU A 108 28.88 24.94 -14.63
C GLU A 108 27.87 26.11 -14.66
N SER A 109 26.63 25.87 -15.10
CA SER A 109 25.62 26.93 -15.16
C SER A 109 25.11 27.33 -13.77
N GLN A 110 24.85 28.64 -13.58
CA GLN A 110 24.25 29.15 -12.34
C GLN A 110 22.83 28.61 -12.11
N SER A 111 22.09 28.32 -13.18
CA SER A 111 20.77 27.71 -13.11
C SER A 111 20.84 26.26 -12.60
N LEU A 112 21.87 25.49 -12.98
CA LEU A 112 22.11 24.16 -12.39
C LEU A 112 22.44 24.28 -10.90
N GLU A 113 23.31 25.22 -10.51
CA GLU A 113 23.64 25.42 -9.09
C GLU A 113 22.41 25.80 -8.27
N LEU A 114 21.55 26.70 -8.78
CA LEU A 114 20.29 27.07 -8.15
C LEU A 114 19.33 25.87 -8.08
N ALA A 115 19.11 25.16 -9.18
CA ALA A 115 18.21 24.00 -9.22
C ALA A 115 18.66 22.93 -8.22
N LEU A 116 19.96 22.70 -8.14
CA LEU A 116 20.57 21.83 -7.14
C LEU A 116 20.29 22.34 -5.71
N ARG A 117 20.49 23.63 -5.43
CA ARG A 117 20.22 24.22 -4.10
C ARG A 117 18.76 24.10 -3.69
N MET A 118 17.83 24.35 -4.61
CA MET A 118 16.39 24.25 -4.36
C MET A 118 15.94 22.80 -4.20
N ALA A 119 16.56 21.88 -4.94
CA ALA A 119 16.35 20.44 -4.80
C ALA A 119 17.00 19.84 -3.54
N ASP A 120 17.74 20.62 -2.73
CA ASP A 120 18.23 20.15 -1.43
C ASP A 120 17.10 20.30 -0.41
N PRO A 121 16.42 19.21 -0.03
CA PRO A 121 15.24 19.30 0.81
C PRO A 121 15.64 19.80 2.18
N SER A 122 14.77 20.63 2.76
CA SER A 122 15.00 21.14 4.10
C SER A 122 15.12 19.97 5.09
N LYS A 123 15.88 20.19 6.18
CA LYS A 123 15.98 19.22 7.28
C LYS A 123 14.60 18.87 7.85
N ASP A 124 13.66 19.82 7.80
CA ASP A 124 12.29 19.65 8.26
C ASP A 124 11.52 18.70 7.34
N GLU A 125 11.70 18.82 6.02
CA GLU A 125 11.09 17.90 5.05
C GLU A 125 11.62 16.47 5.21
N ILE A 126 12.94 16.30 5.36
CA ILE A 126 13.55 14.98 5.60
C ILE A 126 12.99 14.37 6.89
N THR A 127 12.85 15.19 7.94
CA THR A 127 12.29 14.74 9.23
C THR A 127 10.82 14.33 9.06
N ALA A 128 10.02 15.14 8.37
CA ALA A 128 8.63 14.82 8.08
C ALA A 128 8.47 13.53 7.26
N ARG A 129 9.38 13.25 6.31
CA ARG A 129 9.40 11.98 5.56
C ARG A 129 9.71 10.80 6.45
N LEU A 130 10.74 10.89 7.29
CA LEU A 130 11.10 9.85 8.25
C LEU A 130 9.96 9.54 9.24
N ASP A 131 9.20 10.57 9.64
CA ASP A 131 8.04 10.40 10.53
C ASP A 131 6.88 9.74 9.80
N ARG A 132 6.60 10.09 8.54
CA ARG A 132 5.62 9.35 7.71
C ARG A 132 5.99 7.87 7.56
N VAL A 133 7.26 7.57 7.35
CA VAL A 133 7.74 6.19 7.27
C VAL A 133 7.57 5.47 8.63
N HIS A 134 7.87 6.15 9.73
CA HIS A 134 7.62 5.60 11.08
C HIS A 134 6.15 5.22 11.27
N ASP A 135 5.23 6.14 10.94
CA ASP A 135 3.79 5.90 11.07
C ASP A 135 3.31 4.72 10.22
N ARG A 136 3.88 4.56 9.01
CA ARG A 136 3.60 3.44 8.12
C ARG A 136 4.07 2.11 8.72
N ILE A 137 5.27 2.06 9.30
CA ILE A 137 5.80 0.88 9.98
C ILE A 137 4.95 0.52 11.21
N GLU A 138 4.50 1.52 11.98
CA GLU A 138 3.57 1.30 13.10
C GLU A 138 2.21 0.77 12.63
N HIS A 139 1.72 1.24 11.48
CA HIS A 139 0.53 0.69 10.85
C HIS A 139 0.70 -0.79 10.49
N ILE A 140 1.80 -1.14 9.81
CA ILE A 140 2.14 -2.54 9.47
C ILE A 140 2.15 -3.40 10.74
N ALA A 141 2.81 -2.96 11.81
CA ALA A 141 2.91 -3.74 13.04
C ALA A 141 1.57 -4.00 13.72
N ARG A 142 0.65 -3.04 13.69
CA ARG A 142 -0.72 -3.25 14.21
C ARG A 142 -1.45 -4.32 13.39
N ARG A 143 -1.30 -4.27 12.07
CA ARG A 143 -1.91 -5.22 11.13
C ARG A 143 -1.34 -6.63 11.31
N GLU A 144 -0.02 -6.77 11.42
CA GLU A 144 0.65 -8.06 11.70
C GLU A 144 0.15 -8.69 13.00
N ARG A 145 0.10 -7.92 14.11
CA ARG A 145 -0.40 -8.42 15.40
C ARG A 145 -1.84 -8.92 15.32
N ALA A 146 -2.73 -8.10 14.76
CA ALA A 146 -4.14 -8.46 14.62
C ALA A 146 -4.33 -9.72 13.76
N ALA A 147 -3.52 -9.87 12.73
CA ALA A 147 -3.55 -11.05 11.87
C ALA A 147 -2.95 -12.29 12.53
N HIS A 148 -1.90 -12.12 13.34
CA HIS A 148 -1.34 -13.22 14.14
C HIS A 148 -2.38 -13.78 15.11
N ASP A 149 -3.06 -12.90 15.85
CA ASP A 149 -4.12 -13.29 16.78
C ASP A 149 -5.28 -14.00 16.07
N ARG A 150 -5.64 -13.54 14.86
CA ARG A 150 -6.69 -14.16 14.04
C ARG A 150 -6.25 -15.48 13.43
N ALA A 151 -5.02 -15.59 12.95
CA ALA A 151 -4.49 -16.83 12.38
C ALA A 151 -4.47 -17.97 13.40
N ALA A 152 -4.31 -17.66 14.69
CA ALA A 152 -4.39 -18.65 15.77
C ALA A 152 -5.79 -19.28 15.96
N LEU A 153 -6.84 -18.67 15.40
CA LEU A 153 -8.21 -19.19 15.50
C LEU A 153 -8.49 -20.38 14.58
N VAL A 154 -7.65 -20.61 13.57
CA VAL A 154 -7.93 -21.50 12.44
C VAL A 154 -6.72 -22.37 12.15
N ALA A 155 -6.93 -23.67 11.96
CA ALA A 155 -5.89 -24.61 11.56
C ALA A 155 -5.93 -24.90 10.03
N PRO A 156 -4.76 -25.11 9.39
CA PRO A 156 -3.43 -24.97 9.97
C PRO A 156 -3.08 -23.50 10.26
N VAL A 157 -2.42 -23.24 11.40
CA VAL A 157 -2.04 -21.88 11.80
C VAL A 157 -1.04 -21.33 10.80
N ARG A 158 -1.45 -20.28 10.07
CA ARG A 158 -0.59 -19.61 9.10
C ARG A 158 0.38 -18.67 9.83
N THR A 159 1.65 -18.75 9.48
CA THR A 159 2.67 -17.83 9.99
C THR A 159 2.49 -16.46 9.33
N VAL A 160 2.19 -15.44 10.13
CA VAL A 160 2.19 -14.05 9.68
C VAL A 160 3.63 -13.50 9.74
N PRO A 161 4.17 -12.92 8.65
CA PRO A 161 5.49 -12.28 8.67
C PRO A 161 5.58 -11.19 9.74
N GLN A 162 6.76 -11.03 10.35
CA GLN A 162 7.06 -9.98 11.32
C GLN A 162 8.02 -8.94 10.72
N GLU A 163 7.62 -8.33 9.60
CA GLU A 163 8.40 -7.36 8.84
C GLU A 163 8.59 -6.06 9.63
N ALA A 164 7.58 -5.65 10.40
CA ALA A 164 7.62 -4.37 11.10
C ALA A 164 8.76 -4.25 12.11
N THR A 165 9.22 -5.35 12.71
CA THR A 165 10.36 -5.33 13.65
C THR A 165 11.67 -5.05 12.91
N GLY A 166 11.87 -5.68 11.75
CA GLY A 166 13.05 -5.43 10.91
C GLY A 166 13.09 -3.98 10.43
N LEU A 167 11.98 -3.49 9.88
CA LEU A 167 11.86 -2.12 9.38
C LEU A 167 12.09 -1.06 10.49
N ARG A 168 11.71 -1.31 11.74
CA ARG A 168 12.02 -0.39 12.86
C ARG A 168 13.51 -0.27 13.15
N LEU A 169 14.24 -1.39 13.08
CA LEU A 169 15.69 -1.40 13.28
C LEU A 169 16.40 -0.67 12.14
N ASP A 170 15.96 -0.92 10.91
CA ASP A 170 16.49 -0.26 9.72
C ASP A 170 16.20 1.25 9.74
N LEU A 171 15.00 1.68 10.14
CA LEU A 171 14.65 3.09 10.31
C LEU A 171 15.53 3.76 11.37
N THR A 172 15.80 3.07 12.48
CA THR A 172 16.68 3.58 13.54
C THR A 172 18.09 3.79 13.00
N THR A 173 18.59 2.83 12.23
CA THR A 173 19.90 2.92 11.56
C THR A 173 19.94 4.09 10.59
N LEU A 174 18.89 4.24 9.76
CA LEU A 174 18.77 5.33 8.80
C LEU A 174 18.71 6.71 9.48
N ARG A 175 18.02 6.82 10.62
CA ARG A 175 17.95 8.07 11.41
C ARG A 175 19.30 8.50 11.98
N CYS A 176 20.22 7.56 12.17
CA CYS A 176 21.59 7.78 12.66
C CYS A 176 22.64 7.93 11.54
N ASP A 177 22.24 7.92 10.27
CA ASP A 177 23.16 8.04 9.15
C ASP A 177 23.90 9.40 9.20
N PRO A 178 25.26 9.43 9.13
CA PRO A 178 26.03 10.66 9.19
C PRO A 178 25.78 11.59 8.00
N GLU A 179 25.29 11.06 6.88
CA GLU A 179 24.95 11.84 5.69
C GLU A 179 23.55 12.49 5.79
N ARG A 180 22.85 12.35 6.93
CA ARG A 180 21.52 12.94 7.14
C ARG A 180 21.55 14.46 6.92
N GLY A 181 20.71 14.92 5.99
CA GLY A 181 20.65 16.32 5.57
C GLY A 181 21.62 16.67 4.44
N SER A 182 22.26 15.68 3.81
CA SER A 182 22.94 15.83 2.53
C SER A 182 22.10 15.22 1.40
N ARG A 183 22.33 15.65 0.16
CA ARG A 183 21.69 15.07 -1.03
C ARG A 183 21.92 13.56 -1.19
N ARG A 184 23.03 13.02 -0.67
CA ARG A 184 23.33 11.57 -0.71
C ARG A 184 22.40 10.74 0.17
N PHE A 185 21.72 11.38 1.12
CA PHE A 185 20.73 10.74 1.97
C PHE A 185 19.41 10.45 1.23
N LEU A 186 19.06 11.24 0.22
CA LEU A 186 17.75 11.14 -0.44
C LEU A 186 17.54 9.82 -1.19
N PRO A 187 18.52 9.29 -1.94
CA PRO A 187 18.40 7.96 -2.52
C PRO A 187 18.26 6.87 -1.46
N LYS A 188 18.97 6.98 -0.33
CA LYS A 188 18.85 6.02 0.79
C LYS A 188 17.46 6.05 1.40
N LEU A 189 16.92 7.25 1.63
CA LEU A 189 15.56 7.44 2.14
C LEU A 189 14.51 6.92 1.15
N ALA A 190 14.64 7.21 -0.14
CA ALA A 190 13.73 6.72 -1.17
C ALA A 190 13.76 5.18 -1.29
N ALA A 191 14.95 4.58 -1.24
CA ALA A 191 15.10 3.12 -1.23
C ALA A 191 14.43 2.51 0.02
N PHE A 192 14.56 3.16 1.17
CA PHE A 192 13.91 2.71 2.40
C PHE A 192 12.38 2.85 2.36
N GLU A 193 11.87 3.97 1.84
CA GLU A 193 10.43 4.17 1.58
C GLU A 193 9.88 3.05 0.68
N SER A 194 10.58 2.71 -0.41
CA SER A 194 10.22 1.60 -1.29
C SER A 194 10.24 0.23 -0.59
N ALA A 195 11.22 -0.01 0.28
CA ALA A 195 11.30 -1.24 1.08
C ALA A 195 10.13 -1.36 2.05
N VAL A 196 9.69 -0.25 2.65
CA VAL A 196 8.52 -0.20 3.56
C VAL A 196 7.23 -0.49 2.80
N GLU A 197 7.01 0.12 1.62
CA GLU A 197 5.83 -0.17 0.81
C GLU A 197 5.82 -1.63 0.31
N SER A 198 6.98 -2.16 -0.08
CA SER A 198 7.10 -3.59 -0.43
C SER A 198 6.82 -4.52 0.76
N GLY A 199 7.24 -4.11 1.96
CA GLY A 199 6.92 -4.81 3.21
C GLY A 199 5.42 -4.81 3.50
N LEU A 200 4.75 -3.68 3.29
CA LEU A 200 3.30 -3.58 3.46
C LEU A 200 2.55 -4.53 2.53
N LEU A 201 2.89 -4.56 1.24
CA LEU A 201 2.23 -5.43 0.26
C LEU A 201 2.30 -6.91 0.69
N ARG A 202 3.49 -7.36 1.14
CA ARG A 202 3.67 -8.73 1.65
C ARG A 202 2.85 -9.03 2.90
N VAL A 203 2.75 -8.05 3.81
CA VAL A 203 1.91 -8.19 5.01
C VAL A 203 0.44 -8.23 4.63
N GLU A 204 -0.03 -7.36 3.73
CA GLU A 204 -1.42 -7.35 3.27
C GLU A 204 -1.81 -8.67 2.60
N GLU A 205 -0.94 -9.26 1.79
CA GLU A 205 -1.16 -10.58 1.20
C GLU A 205 -1.28 -11.68 2.27
N ALA A 206 -0.36 -11.70 3.24
CA ALA A 206 -0.40 -12.67 4.34
C ALA A 206 -1.66 -12.53 5.20
N ILE A 207 -2.12 -11.29 5.41
CA ILE A 207 -3.36 -10.99 6.14
C ILE A 207 -4.57 -11.50 5.36
N GLY A 208 -4.65 -11.23 4.05
CA GLY A 208 -5.76 -11.69 3.22
C GLY A 208 -5.92 -13.22 3.28
N LEU A 209 -4.81 -13.96 3.28
CA LEU A 209 -4.82 -15.42 3.44
C LEU A 209 -5.29 -15.88 4.82
N ALA A 210 -4.92 -15.18 5.90
CA ALA A 210 -5.37 -15.48 7.25
C ALA A 210 -6.86 -15.15 7.45
N GLU A 211 -7.31 -14.00 6.94
CA GLU A 211 -8.70 -13.54 7.01
C GLU A 211 -9.63 -14.47 6.22
N ALA A 212 -9.20 -15.02 5.08
CA ALA A 212 -9.98 -16.00 4.33
C ALA A 212 -10.33 -17.25 5.15
N GLY A 213 -9.40 -17.75 5.96
CA GLY A 213 -9.66 -18.89 6.84
C GLY A 213 -10.66 -18.57 7.95
N VAL A 214 -10.55 -17.40 8.56
CA VAL A 214 -11.49 -16.92 9.59
C VAL A 214 -12.88 -16.70 9.00
N ALA A 215 -12.96 -16.06 7.82
CA ALA A 215 -14.21 -15.87 7.11
C ALA A 215 -14.91 -17.20 6.81
N ARG A 216 -14.15 -18.22 6.40
CA ARG A 216 -14.70 -19.57 6.18
C ARG A 216 -15.27 -20.18 7.46
N ARG A 217 -14.59 -20.02 8.60
CA ARG A 217 -15.08 -20.47 9.91
C ARG A 217 -16.41 -19.80 10.27
N ASP A 218 -16.50 -18.48 10.08
CA ASP A 218 -17.70 -17.72 10.42
C ASP A 218 -18.88 -18.04 9.48
N GLU A 219 -18.61 -18.31 8.20
CA GLU A 219 -19.61 -18.83 7.27
C GLU A 219 -20.14 -20.20 7.72
N LEU A 220 -19.26 -21.12 8.12
CA LEU A 220 -19.66 -22.45 8.62
C LEU A 220 -20.50 -22.35 9.90
N ARG A 221 -20.19 -21.41 10.79
CA ARG A 221 -21.03 -21.10 11.96
C ARG A 221 -22.41 -20.61 11.56
N GLY A 222 -22.50 -19.65 10.64
CA GLY A 222 -23.79 -19.17 10.12
C GLY A 222 -24.61 -20.28 9.48
N ARG A 223 -23.97 -21.17 8.71
CA ARG A 223 -24.63 -22.35 8.13
C ARG A 223 -25.12 -23.33 9.21
N LEU A 224 -24.31 -23.61 10.23
CA LEU A 224 -24.70 -24.49 11.34
C LEU A 224 -25.94 -23.95 12.07
N GLU A 225 -25.94 -22.66 12.40
CA GLU A 225 -27.06 -21.98 13.05
C GLU A 225 -28.34 -22.01 12.19
N ALA A 226 -28.21 -21.79 10.88
CA ALA A 226 -29.34 -21.88 9.96
C ALA A 226 -29.98 -23.29 9.92
N PHE A 227 -29.15 -24.34 9.88
CA PHE A 227 -29.66 -25.72 9.95
C PHE A 227 -30.23 -26.08 11.32
N TYR A 228 -29.66 -25.53 12.40
CA TYR A 228 -30.20 -25.70 13.75
C TYR A 228 -31.58 -25.05 13.90
N ALA A 229 -31.77 -23.84 13.37
CA ALA A 229 -33.07 -23.18 13.33
C ALA A 229 -34.12 -23.97 12.54
N LEU A 230 -33.73 -24.62 11.44
CA LEU A 230 -34.61 -25.53 10.69
C LEU A 230 -35.04 -26.75 11.52
N LEU A 231 -34.16 -27.27 12.37
CA LEU A 231 -34.45 -28.39 13.26
C LEU A 231 -35.41 -28.01 14.40
N ALA A 232 -35.34 -26.79 14.93
CA ALA A 232 -36.23 -26.32 16.01
C ALA A 232 -37.73 -26.32 15.63
N THR A 233 -38.05 -26.44 14.33
CA THR A 233 -39.43 -26.54 13.82
C THR A 233 -39.93 -28.00 13.70
N ARG A 234 -39.18 -28.98 14.23
CA ARG A 234 -39.35 -30.42 13.98
C ARG A 234 -39.70 -31.22 15.23
N SER A 235 -39.91 -32.53 15.06
CA SER A 235 -40.30 -33.43 16.15
C SER A 235 -39.13 -33.74 17.09
N LEU A 236 -39.44 -34.05 18.35
CA LEU A 236 -38.45 -34.37 19.39
C LEU A 236 -37.58 -35.60 19.05
N GLU A 237 -38.09 -36.54 18.25
CA GLU A 237 -37.33 -37.72 17.81
C GLU A 237 -36.26 -37.35 16.78
N GLU A 238 -36.61 -36.50 15.81
CA GLU A 238 -35.68 -35.99 14.80
C GLU A 238 -34.59 -35.13 15.44
N GLU A 239 -34.96 -34.31 16.43
CA GLU A 239 -34.04 -33.50 17.22
C GLU A 239 -33.03 -34.37 17.98
N ARG A 240 -33.49 -35.43 18.67
CA ARG A 240 -32.60 -36.36 19.38
C ARG A 240 -31.63 -37.09 18.45
N ALA A 241 -32.08 -37.48 17.25
CA ALA A 241 -31.23 -38.18 16.28
C ALA A 241 -30.11 -37.29 15.73
N THR A 242 -30.36 -35.99 15.56
CA THR A 242 -29.39 -35.02 15.01
C THR A 242 -28.54 -34.32 16.08
N ALA A 243 -28.95 -34.32 17.35
CA ALA A 243 -28.23 -33.65 18.44
C ALA A 243 -26.74 -34.06 18.60
N PRO A 244 -26.32 -35.33 18.40
CA PRO A 244 -24.90 -35.69 18.43
C PRO A 244 -24.10 -35.04 17.29
N LEU A 245 -24.67 -34.97 16.09
CA LEU A 245 -24.02 -34.37 14.92
C LEU A 245 -23.85 -32.85 15.10
N TYR A 246 -24.87 -32.19 15.64
CA TYR A 246 -24.79 -30.78 16.00
C TYR A 246 -23.68 -30.51 17.02
N ARG A 247 -23.62 -31.29 18.11
CA ARG A 247 -22.59 -31.12 19.15
C ARG A 247 -21.17 -31.26 18.60
N VAL A 248 -20.94 -32.22 17.71
CA VAL A 248 -19.62 -32.40 17.06
C VAL A 248 -19.27 -31.18 16.21
N ALA A 249 -20.18 -30.73 15.33
CA ALA A 249 -19.95 -29.57 14.49
C ALA A 249 -19.73 -28.28 15.30
N HIS A 250 -20.56 -28.05 16.33
CA HIS A 250 -20.43 -26.92 17.23
C HIS A 250 -19.09 -26.94 17.98
N ASN A 251 -18.69 -28.08 18.55
CA ASN A 251 -17.42 -28.16 19.27
C ASN A 251 -16.22 -27.83 18.36
N LEU A 252 -16.18 -28.38 17.14
CA LEU A 252 -15.10 -28.11 16.19
C LEU A 252 -15.03 -26.63 15.79
N LEU A 253 -16.17 -25.97 15.58
CA LEU A 253 -16.21 -24.56 15.15
C LEU A 253 -15.91 -23.57 16.28
N TYR A 254 -16.23 -23.90 17.53
CA TYR A 254 -16.09 -22.98 18.67
C TYR A 254 -14.82 -23.21 19.48
N GLN A 255 -14.10 -24.31 19.25
CA GLN A 255 -12.73 -24.48 19.73
C GLN A 255 -11.73 -23.70 18.85
N ALA A 256 -10.58 -23.36 19.44
CA ALA A 256 -9.46 -22.74 18.74
C ALA A 256 -8.18 -23.54 19.05
N PRO A 257 -7.38 -23.88 18.04
CA PRO A 257 -7.59 -23.64 16.61
C PRO A 257 -8.69 -24.52 16.01
N CYS A 258 -9.49 -23.99 15.07
CA CYS A 258 -10.53 -24.73 14.37
C CYS A 258 -9.96 -25.44 13.13
N GLU A 259 -9.97 -26.76 13.12
CA GLU A 259 -9.63 -27.59 11.95
C GLU A 259 -10.71 -27.43 10.86
N LEU A 260 -10.51 -26.50 9.92
CA LEU A 260 -11.55 -26.12 8.94
C LEU A 260 -12.08 -27.30 8.14
N THR A 261 -11.19 -28.17 7.68
CA THR A 261 -11.57 -29.33 6.85
C THR A 261 -12.45 -30.31 7.64
N GLU A 262 -12.17 -30.51 8.93
CA GLU A 262 -12.97 -31.39 9.77
C GLU A 262 -14.30 -30.74 10.16
N ALA A 263 -14.27 -29.46 10.50
CA ALA A 263 -15.45 -28.68 10.83
C ALA A 263 -16.44 -28.62 9.65
N GLU A 264 -15.93 -28.40 8.43
CA GLU A 264 -16.74 -28.39 7.21
C GLU A 264 -17.44 -29.73 6.99
N ARG A 265 -16.70 -30.85 7.08
CA ARG A 265 -17.29 -32.19 6.97
C ARG A 265 -18.33 -32.45 8.06
N ALA A 266 -18.11 -31.96 9.28
CA ALA A 266 -19.07 -32.12 10.37
C ALA A 266 -20.36 -31.32 10.13
N VAL A 267 -20.25 -30.08 9.67
CA VAL A 267 -21.40 -29.24 9.28
C VAL A 267 -22.16 -29.88 8.12
N GLU A 268 -21.47 -30.42 7.12
CA GLU A 268 -22.11 -31.09 5.98
C GLU A 268 -22.87 -32.35 6.41
N ARG A 269 -22.29 -33.19 7.28
CA ARG A 269 -22.98 -34.37 7.83
C ARG A 269 -24.23 -33.98 8.61
N PHE A 270 -24.15 -32.93 9.43
CA PHE A 270 -25.32 -32.40 10.15
C PHE A 270 -26.38 -31.88 9.17
N ALA A 271 -25.98 -31.05 8.21
CA ALA A 271 -26.87 -30.48 7.21
C ALA A 271 -27.56 -31.57 6.36
N GLU A 272 -26.83 -32.62 5.99
CA GLU A 272 -27.39 -33.76 5.26
C GLU A 272 -28.39 -34.53 6.12
N ALA A 273 -28.07 -34.78 7.39
CA ALA A 273 -29.00 -35.41 8.31
C ALA A 273 -30.29 -34.59 8.44
N VAL A 274 -30.21 -33.27 8.64
CA VAL A 274 -31.38 -32.38 8.66
C VAL A 274 -32.16 -32.48 7.33
N ARG A 275 -31.47 -32.43 6.18
CA ARG A 275 -32.12 -32.54 4.86
C ARG A 275 -32.85 -33.88 4.65
N ARG A 276 -32.26 -35.01 5.05
CA ARG A 276 -32.88 -36.34 4.93
C ARG A 276 -34.20 -36.41 5.71
N HIS A 277 -34.27 -35.77 6.87
CA HIS A 277 -35.52 -35.67 7.64
C HIS A 277 -36.51 -34.69 7.01
N THR A 278 -36.05 -33.62 6.33
CA THR A 278 -36.95 -32.72 5.59
C THR A 278 -37.57 -33.34 4.34
N HIS A 279 -36.89 -34.29 3.68
CA HIS A 279 -37.37 -34.95 2.47
C HIS A 279 -38.23 -36.20 2.71
N ARG A 280 -38.35 -36.68 3.97
CA ARG A 280 -39.32 -37.74 4.28
C ARG A 280 -40.72 -37.15 4.12
N PRO A 281 -41.57 -37.67 3.21
CA PRO A 281 -42.93 -37.15 3.06
C PRO A 281 -43.59 -37.24 4.43
N ARG A 282 -44.27 -36.16 4.86
CA ARG A 282 -45.24 -36.27 5.96
C ARG A 282 -46.13 -37.44 5.60
N GLY A 283 -45.97 -38.58 6.29
CA GLY A 283 -46.84 -39.72 6.13
C GLY A 283 -48.23 -39.20 6.41
N GLY A 284 -49.02 -39.05 5.35
CA GLY A 284 -50.41 -38.72 5.49
C GLY A 284 -51.06 -39.94 6.11
N ASP A 285 -51.39 -39.84 7.39
CA ASP A 285 -52.38 -40.72 7.99
C ASP A 285 -53.69 -40.51 7.22
N ARG A 286 -53.96 -41.46 6.31
CA ARG A 286 -55.31 -41.72 5.80
C ARG A 286 -55.81 -42.98 6.51
N GLN A 287 -56.78 -42.75 7.39
CA GLN A 287 -57.87 -43.61 7.86
C GLN A 287 -57.53 -44.98 8.43
#